data_AF-A0A968V0D8-F1
#
_entry.id   AF-A0A968V0D8-F1
#
_cell.length_a   1.000
_cell.length_b   1.000
_cell.length_c   1.000
_cell.angle_alpha   90.00
_cell.angle_beta   90.00
_cell.angle_gamma   90.00
#
_symmetry.space_group_name_H-M   'P 1'
#
loop_
_entity.id
_entity.type
_entity.pdbx_description
1 polymer ?
#
loop_
_entity_poly.entity_id
_entity_poly.type
_entity_poly.pdbx_seq_one_letter_code
_entity_poly.pdbx_strand_id
1 'polypeptide(L)'
;MASLKMSAAGLEIIEQARQQKRWDKTAEVLCSDALTSKATLKRFWRKQPIQRETFIRICQVLGVECWEKLVDRDRALETSITANLDCQVAETSKKNPGLPCQKTCLP
;
A
#
# COMPACT_ATOMS: atom_id res chain seq x y z
N MET A 1 -25.22 3.01 -1.35
CA MET A 1 -24.14 3.77 -2.03
C MET A 1 -22.88 2.92 -2.06
N ALA A 2 -22.17 2.85 -3.20
CA ALA A 2 -20.93 2.10 -3.30
C ALA A 2 -19.77 2.89 -2.65
N SER A 3 -18.99 2.24 -1.79
CA SER A 3 -17.75 2.76 -1.23
C SER A 3 -16.55 2.16 -1.96
N LEU A 4 -15.50 2.96 -2.13
CA LEU A 4 -14.26 2.57 -2.79
C LEU A 4 -13.11 2.66 -1.78
N LYS A 5 -12.19 1.70 -1.91
CA LYS A 5 -10.94 1.64 -1.15
C LYS A 5 -9.77 1.82 -2.11
N MET A 6 -8.70 2.44 -1.63
CA MET A 6 -7.46 2.64 -2.37
C MET A 6 -6.58 1.40 -2.28
N SER A 7 -6.03 0.94 -3.41
CA SER A 7 -4.99 -0.09 -3.45
C SER A 7 -3.66 0.45 -2.91
N ALA A 8 -2.74 -0.44 -2.55
CA ALA A 8 -1.40 -0.02 -2.12
C ALA A 8 -0.65 0.72 -3.24
N ALA A 9 -0.65 0.18 -4.46
CA ALA A 9 -0.03 0.81 -5.62
C ALA A 9 -0.69 2.15 -6.00
N GLY A 10 -2.03 2.23 -5.91
CA GLY A 10 -2.76 3.46 -6.18
C GLY A 10 -2.40 4.59 -5.22
N LEU A 11 -2.12 4.27 -3.96
CA LEU A 11 -1.68 5.24 -2.95
C LEU A 11 -0.34 5.88 -3.32
N GLU A 12 0.61 5.10 -3.84
CA GLU A 12 1.93 5.59 -4.24
C GLU A 12 1.84 6.58 -5.42
N ILE A 13 1.03 6.25 -6.42
CA ILE A 13 0.79 7.11 -7.59
C ILE A 13 0.20 8.47 -7.15
N ILE A 14 -0.78 8.42 -6.27
CA ILE A 14 -1.43 9.63 -5.73
C ILE A 14 -0.47 10.44 -4.86
N GLU A 15 0.35 9.78 -4.06
CA GLU A 15 1.35 10.45 -3.23
C GLU A 15 2.39 11.17 -4.11
N GLN A 16 2.81 10.56 -5.22
CA GLN A 16 3.68 11.20 -6.21
C GLN A 16 3.01 12.42 -6.86
N ALA A 17 1.75 12.29 -7.30
CA ALA A 17 0.99 13.41 -7.88
C ALA A 17 0.83 14.58 -6.88
N ARG A 18 0.58 14.25 -5.60
CA ARG A 18 0.54 15.23 -4.50
C ARG A 18 1.89 15.93 -4.30
N GLN A 19 2.99 15.17 -4.29
CA GLN A 19 4.33 15.70 -4.11
C GLN A 19 4.73 16.66 -5.24
N GLN A 20 4.36 16.36 -6.49
CA GLN A 20 4.59 17.25 -7.63
C GLN A 20 3.88 18.61 -7.46
N LYS A 21 2.69 18.61 -6.84
CA LYS A 21 1.92 19.82 -6.52
C LYS A 21 2.38 20.53 -5.23
N ARG A 22 3.30 19.93 -4.46
CA ARG A 22 3.77 20.43 -3.15
C ARG A 22 2.63 20.70 -2.15
N TRP A 23 1.56 19.93 -2.22
CA TRP A 23 0.42 20.07 -1.31
C TRP A 23 0.52 19.14 -0.10
N ASP A 24 0.06 19.57 1.06
CA ASP A 24 -0.07 18.68 2.21
C ASP A 24 -1.17 17.63 2.03
N LYS A 25 -1.05 16.50 2.75
CA LYS A 25 -2.04 15.41 2.71
C LYS A 25 -3.46 15.88 3.05
N THR A 26 -3.58 16.88 3.92
CA THR A 26 -4.87 17.46 4.30
C THR A 26 -4.89 18.97 4.07
N ALA A 27 -4.28 19.41 2.96
CA ALA A 27 -4.31 20.79 2.54
C ALA A 27 -5.77 21.29 2.44
N GLU A 28 -5.99 22.54 2.79
CA GLU A 28 -7.32 23.15 2.73
C GLU A 28 -7.83 23.24 1.29
N VAL A 29 -6.94 23.54 0.33
CA VAL A 29 -7.23 23.52 -1.12
C VAL A 29 -7.78 22.16 -1.55
N LEU A 30 -7.22 21.05 -1.05
CA LEU A 30 -7.71 19.71 -1.38
C LEU A 30 -9.11 19.47 -0.77
N CYS A 31 -9.41 20.06 0.39
CA CYS A 31 -10.73 19.97 1.01
C CYS A 31 -11.77 20.78 0.24
N SER A 32 -11.45 22.04 -0.12
CA SER A 32 -12.34 22.92 -0.87
C SER A 32 -12.65 22.36 -2.25
N ASP A 33 -11.63 21.95 -2.98
CA ASP A 33 -11.77 21.59 -4.39
C ASP A 33 -12.43 20.22 -4.55
N ALA A 34 -12.15 19.28 -3.65
CA ALA A 34 -12.81 17.98 -3.65
C ALA A 34 -14.22 18.02 -3.02
N LEU A 35 -14.60 19.14 -2.39
CA LEU A 35 -15.83 19.30 -1.60
C LEU A 35 -15.92 18.27 -0.46
N THR A 36 -14.83 18.13 0.30
CA THR A 36 -14.72 17.12 1.36
C THR A 36 -14.16 17.68 2.66
N SER A 37 -14.31 16.91 3.75
CA SER A 37 -13.72 17.26 5.03
C SER A 37 -12.31 16.68 5.19
N LYS A 38 -11.50 17.31 6.07
CA LYS A 38 -10.19 16.77 6.49
C LYS A 38 -10.31 15.35 7.07
N ALA A 39 -11.44 15.02 7.71
CA ALA A 39 -11.67 13.68 8.24
C ALA A 39 -11.78 12.65 7.11
N THR A 40 -12.49 12.97 6.03
CA THR A 40 -12.62 12.11 4.85
C THR A 40 -11.28 11.91 4.15
N LEU A 41 -10.48 12.97 4.01
CA LEU A 41 -9.11 12.85 3.48
C LEU A 41 -8.24 11.95 4.34
N LYS A 42 -8.27 12.08 5.68
CA LYS A 42 -7.53 11.17 6.56
C LYS A 42 -7.91 9.69 6.35
N ARG A 43 -9.21 9.40 6.11
CA ARG A 43 -9.68 8.05 5.77
C ARG A 43 -9.12 7.57 4.43
N PHE A 44 -9.15 8.44 3.42
CA PHE A 44 -8.62 8.19 2.08
C PHE A 44 -7.14 7.78 2.13
N TRP A 45 -6.28 8.57 2.79
CA TRP A 45 -4.85 8.26 2.93
C TRP A 45 -4.57 6.99 3.75
N ARG A 46 -5.48 6.64 4.67
CA ARG A 46 -5.42 5.39 5.44
C ARG A 46 -5.94 4.17 4.65
N LYS A 47 -6.26 4.32 3.36
CA LYS A 47 -6.85 3.27 2.52
C LYS A 47 -8.14 2.71 3.14
N GLN A 48 -8.93 3.57 3.80
CA GLN A 48 -10.25 3.20 4.30
C GLN A 48 -11.32 3.43 3.21
N PRO A 49 -12.41 2.64 3.21
CA PRO A 49 -13.49 2.84 2.27
C PRO A 49 -14.11 4.24 2.42
N ILE A 50 -14.22 4.97 1.33
CA ILE A 50 -14.92 6.26 1.24
C ILE A 50 -15.96 6.22 0.14
N GLN A 51 -16.87 7.19 0.11
CA GLN A 51 -17.90 7.27 -0.93
C GLN A 51 -17.25 7.40 -2.33
N ARG A 52 -17.78 6.65 -3.32
CA ARG A 52 -17.27 6.65 -4.70
C ARG A 52 -17.09 8.06 -5.27
N GLU A 53 -18.11 8.91 -5.14
CA GLU A 53 -18.08 10.28 -5.67
C GLU A 53 -16.93 11.10 -5.07
N THR A 54 -16.79 11.06 -3.74
CA THR A 54 -15.69 11.70 -3.03
C THR A 54 -14.33 11.19 -3.50
N PHE A 55 -14.19 9.87 -3.71
CA PHE A 55 -12.95 9.27 -4.20
C PHE A 55 -12.56 9.84 -5.56
N ILE A 56 -13.52 9.88 -6.50
CA ILE A 56 -13.30 10.39 -7.85
C ILE A 56 -12.86 11.86 -7.81
N ARG A 57 -13.55 12.71 -7.01
CA ARG A 57 -13.20 14.13 -6.87
C ARG A 57 -11.79 14.33 -6.33
N ILE A 58 -11.39 13.58 -5.32
CA ILE A 58 -10.02 13.68 -4.76
C ILE A 58 -8.99 13.34 -5.84
N CYS A 59 -9.20 12.27 -6.61
CA CYS A 59 -8.30 11.90 -7.70
C CYS A 59 -8.23 12.99 -8.79
N GLN A 60 -9.37 13.58 -9.18
CA GLN A 60 -9.43 14.64 -10.18
C GLN A 60 -8.66 15.91 -9.74
N VAL A 61 -8.82 16.34 -8.49
CA VAL A 61 -8.09 17.50 -7.94
C VAL A 61 -6.57 17.27 -7.96
N LEU A 62 -6.14 16.02 -7.73
CA LEU A 62 -4.75 15.62 -7.84
C LEU A 62 -4.27 15.41 -9.28
N GLY A 63 -5.15 15.56 -10.28
CA GLY A 63 -4.83 15.44 -11.70
C GLY A 63 -4.79 14.00 -12.21
N VAL A 64 -5.43 13.06 -11.50
CA VAL A 64 -5.47 11.64 -11.87
C VAL A 64 -6.87 11.26 -12.32
N GLU A 65 -7.06 11.16 -13.64
CA GLU A 65 -8.36 10.80 -14.23
C GLU A 65 -8.63 9.30 -14.20
N CYS A 66 -7.59 8.47 -14.25
CA CYS A 66 -7.67 7.00 -14.26
C CYS A 66 -7.87 6.41 -12.85
N TRP A 67 -8.81 6.94 -12.07
CA TRP A 67 -9.07 6.55 -10.68
C TRP A 67 -9.41 5.06 -10.52
N GLU A 68 -10.04 4.45 -11.52
CA GLU A 68 -10.45 3.03 -11.53
C GLU A 68 -9.31 2.03 -11.38
N LYS A 69 -8.09 2.41 -11.78
CA LYS A 69 -6.87 1.60 -11.66
C LYS A 69 -6.24 1.70 -10.26
N LEU A 70 -6.61 2.74 -9.51
CA LEU A 70 -6.11 3.00 -8.16
C LEU A 70 -6.95 2.31 -7.10
N VAL A 71 -8.20 1.97 -7.45
CA VAL A 71 -9.13 1.27 -6.57
C VAL A 71 -8.62 -0.14 -6.28
N ASP A 72 -8.67 -0.48 -5.00
CA ASP A 72 -8.50 -1.85 -4.53
C ASP A 72 -9.67 -2.70 -5.02
N ARG A 73 -9.38 -3.53 -6.03
CA ARG A 73 -10.36 -4.45 -6.63
C ARG A 73 -10.29 -5.84 -6.01
N ASP A 74 -9.67 -5.98 -4.83
CA ASP A 74 -9.61 -7.25 -4.12
C ASP A 74 -11.02 -7.70 -3.74
N ARG A 75 -11.66 -8.38 -4.68
CA ARG A 75 -12.81 -9.25 -4.46
C ARG A 75 -12.33 -10.33 -3.50
N ALA A 76 -12.58 -10.16 -2.21
CA ALA A 76 -12.79 -11.21 -1.22
C ALA A 76 -12.18 -12.59 -1.56
N LEU A 77 -10.87 -12.64 -1.78
CA LEU A 77 -10.08 -13.86 -1.96
C LEU A 77 -8.83 -13.75 -1.10
N GLU A 78 -9.00 -13.35 0.15
CA GLU A 78 -7.96 -13.49 1.16
C GLU A 78 -8.48 -14.33 2.31
N THR A 79 -8.48 -15.65 2.11
CA THR A 79 -8.19 -16.59 3.21
C THR A 79 -7.50 -17.87 2.72
N SER A 80 -6.55 -17.79 1.78
CA SER A 80 -5.76 -18.99 1.43
C SER A 80 -4.33 -18.78 0.92
N ILE A 81 -3.79 -17.56 0.82
CA ILE A 81 -2.38 -17.36 0.39
C ILE A 81 -1.49 -16.99 1.58
N THR A 82 -1.52 -17.81 2.63
CA THR A 82 -0.40 -17.91 3.57
C THR A 82 0.03 -19.37 3.63
N ALA A 83 0.77 -19.80 2.61
CA ALA A 83 1.73 -20.91 2.61
C ALA A 83 1.96 -21.38 1.17
N ASN A 84 2.91 -20.78 0.44
CA ASN A 84 3.65 -21.45 -0.63
C ASN A 84 4.84 -20.59 -1.08
N LEU A 85 5.73 -20.31 -0.13
CA LEU A 85 7.15 -20.20 -0.44
C LEU A 85 7.83 -21.33 0.35
N ASP A 86 7.92 -22.50 -0.28
CA ASP A 86 8.91 -23.57 -0.11
C ASP A 86 8.35 -24.93 -0.53
N CYS A 87 8.74 -25.41 -1.72
CA CYS A 87 9.03 -26.82 -2.02
C CYS A 87 9.39 -26.99 -3.50
N GLN A 88 10.64 -26.67 -3.86
CA GLN A 88 11.44 -27.46 -4.80
C GLN A 88 12.88 -26.92 -4.84
N VAL A 89 13.65 -27.20 -3.79
CA VAL A 89 14.95 -27.84 -3.99
C VAL A 89 15.01 -28.97 -2.96
N ALA A 90 15.04 -30.18 -3.47
CA ALA A 90 15.17 -31.40 -2.69
C ALA A 90 16.57 -31.48 -2.09
N GLU A 91 16.62 -32.07 -0.89
CA GLU A 91 17.71 -32.91 -0.38
C GLU A 91 19.01 -32.21 0.03
N THR A 92 19.66 -32.51 1.16
CA THR A 92 19.42 -33.42 2.29
C THR A 92 20.44 -33.01 3.37
N SER A 93 20.23 -33.54 4.58
CA SER A 93 21.30 -34.05 5.45
C SER A 93 21.78 -33.15 6.60
N LYS A 94 21.10 -33.36 7.73
CA LYS A 94 21.68 -33.84 9.00
C LYS A 94 22.65 -32.90 9.77
N LYS A 95 22.10 -32.45 10.91
CA LYS A 95 22.64 -32.67 12.27
C LYS A 95 23.71 -31.70 12.79
N ASN A 96 23.24 -30.69 13.53
CA ASN A 96 23.93 -30.11 14.70
C ASN A 96 24.31 -31.23 15.70
N PRO A 97 25.31 -31.10 16.61
CA PRO A 97 25.77 -29.86 17.25
C PRO A 97 27.30 -29.75 17.49
N GLY A 98 27.78 -28.62 18.02
CA GLY A 98 29.01 -28.60 18.81
C GLY A 98 29.93 -27.40 18.62
N LEU A 99 29.83 -26.42 19.51
CA LEU A 99 30.96 -25.62 20.01
C LEU A 99 32.01 -26.59 20.62
N PRO A 100 33.29 -26.23 20.92
CA PRO A 100 33.94 -24.92 20.81
C PRO A 100 35.42 -24.93 20.34
N CYS A 101 36.02 -23.74 20.34
CA CYS A 101 37.37 -23.46 20.87
C CYS A 101 38.65 -23.71 20.00
N GLN A 102 39.37 -22.59 19.81
CA GLN A 102 40.82 -22.42 20.04
C GLN A 102 41.82 -22.63 18.87
N LYS A 103 42.47 -21.50 18.55
CA LYS A 103 43.93 -21.29 18.37
C LYS A 103 44.63 -21.68 17.05
N THR A 104 45.56 -20.76 16.71
CA THR A 104 46.90 -20.90 16.10
C THR A 104 47.12 -20.62 14.59
N CYS A 105 47.71 -19.44 14.36
CA CYS A 105 48.92 -19.08 13.59
C CYS A 105 49.07 -19.15 12.05
N LEU A 106 49.64 -18.04 11.59
CA LEU A 106 50.45 -17.68 10.41
C LEU A 106 51.26 -18.81 9.74
N PRO A 107 51.69 -18.53 8.50
CA PRO A 107 53.12 -18.35 8.22
C PRO A 107 53.53 -16.89 7.96
#